data_AF-A0A7C7H2S3-F1
#
_entry.id   AF-A0A7C7H2S3-F1
#
_cell.length_a   1.000
_cell.length_b   1.000
_cell.length_c   1.000
_cell.angle_alpha   90.00
_cell.angle_beta   90.00
_cell.angle_gamma   90.00
#
_symmetry.space_group_name_H-M   'P 1'
#
loop_
_entity.id
_entity.type
_entity.pdbx_description
1 polymer ?
#
loop_
_entity_poly.entity_id
_entity_poly.type
_entity_poly.pdbx_seq_one_letter_code
_entity_poly.pdbx_strand_id
1 'polypeptide(L)'
;MIEFTQNLTTDFLNYVSRAESFYVVESSLVLFVAFLLDLFQRKTLFALKEKAKRTKMIWDDVVLGALPKPISIIIWISSLSYVADIIQRATQKMLFYELFDPAREIGIILCLFVFAIGLINKAEQNILIHSEVSDQTTIHALAKLGYLVVSIAGGFNLIAD
;
A
#
# COMPACT_ATOMS: atom_id res chain seq x y z
N MET A 1 5.20 21.18 -35.06
CA MET A 1 5.57 20.33 -33.89
C MET A 1 6.25 21.17 -32.81
N ILE A 2 7.27 21.97 -33.13
CA ILE A 2 7.98 22.83 -32.16
C ILE A 2 7.10 23.95 -31.59
N GLU A 3 6.32 24.65 -32.42
CA GLU A 3 5.34 25.66 -31.93
C GLU A 3 4.28 25.07 -31.01
N PHE A 4 3.77 23.86 -31.33
CA PHE A 4 2.80 23.17 -30.48
C PHE A 4 3.38 22.85 -29.10
N THR A 5 4.62 22.35 -29.03
CA THR A 5 5.30 22.08 -27.76
C THR A 5 5.58 23.37 -26.97
N GLN A 6 5.95 24.45 -27.64
CA GLN A 6 6.21 25.74 -26.98
C GLN A 6 4.93 26.33 -26.40
N ASN A 7 3.85 26.38 -27.18
CA ASN A 7 2.55 26.87 -26.74
C ASN A 7 2.01 26.06 -25.56
N LEU A 8 2.08 24.73 -25.63
CA LEU A 8 1.66 23.85 -24.53
C LEU A 8 2.44 24.12 -23.24
N THR A 9 3.75 24.38 -23.35
CA THR A 9 4.62 24.66 -22.20
C THR A 9 4.29 26.02 -21.59
N THR A 10 4.10 27.07 -22.41
CA THR A 10 3.74 28.40 -21.92
C THR A 10 2.35 28.43 -21.29
N ASP A 11 1.38 27.73 -21.87
CA ASP A 11 0.02 27.65 -21.32
C ASP A 11 0.02 26.94 -19.97
N PHE A 12 0.78 25.85 -19.86
CA PHE A 12 0.97 25.14 -18.60
C PHE A 12 1.66 26.01 -17.54
N LEU A 13 2.75 26.69 -17.88
CA LEU A 13 3.47 27.58 -16.97
C LEU A 13 2.59 28.75 -16.50
N ASN A 14 1.79 29.33 -17.39
CA ASN A 14 0.83 30.37 -17.05
C ASN A 14 -0.29 29.85 -16.14
N TYR A 15 -0.79 28.63 -16.38
CA TYR A 15 -1.78 28.00 -15.53
C TYR A 15 -1.23 27.75 -14.12
N VAL A 16 -0.04 27.15 -14.01
CA VAL A 16 0.66 26.86 -12.74
C VAL A 16 1.05 28.11 -11.96
N SER A 17 1.43 29.19 -12.65
CA SER A 17 1.81 30.45 -12.00
C SER A 17 0.61 31.21 -11.43
N ARG A 18 -0.62 30.79 -11.72
CA ARG A 18 -1.85 31.37 -11.18
C ARG A 18 -2.04 30.90 -9.73
N ALA A 19 -2.22 31.82 -8.80
CA ALA A 19 -2.38 31.51 -7.36
C ALA A 19 -3.51 30.52 -7.07
N GLU A 20 -4.58 30.52 -7.87
CA GLU A 20 -5.70 29.58 -7.74
C GLU A 20 -5.36 28.14 -8.16
N SER A 21 -4.22 27.88 -8.81
CA SER A 21 -3.83 26.53 -9.25
C SER A 21 -2.86 25.82 -8.30
N PHE A 22 -2.36 26.53 -7.27
CA PHE A 22 -1.29 26.03 -6.41
C PHE A 22 -1.64 24.69 -5.75
N TYR A 23 -2.91 24.51 -5.34
CA TYR A 23 -3.39 23.26 -4.74
C TYR A 23 -3.37 22.08 -5.71
N VAL A 24 -3.54 22.32 -7.03
CA VAL A 24 -3.47 21.27 -8.07
C VAL A 24 -2.03 20.79 -8.22
N VAL A 25 -1.09 21.72 -8.22
CA VAL A 25 0.35 21.42 -8.31
C VAL A 25 0.81 20.69 -7.05
N GLU A 26 0.42 21.17 -5.87
CA GLU A 26 0.77 20.57 -4.59
C GLU A 26 0.23 19.13 -4.47
N SER A 27 -1.06 18.92 -4.77
CA SER A 27 -1.66 17.58 -4.76
C SER A 27 -1.02 16.63 -5.78
N SER A 28 -0.71 17.12 -6.98
CA SER A 28 -0.01 16.32 -8.00
C SER A 28 1.40 15.92 -7.54
N LEU A 29 2.11 16.82 -6.88
CA LEU A 29 3.45 16.55 -6.34
C LEU A 29 3.38 15.49 -5.22
N VAL A 30 2.39 15.56 -4.34
CA VAL A 30 2.16 14.55 -3.30
C VAL A 30 1.93 13.17 -3.92
N LEU A 31 1.04 13.07 -4.91
CA LEU A 31 0.78 11.80 -5.61
C LEU A 31 2.02 11.28 -6.33
N PHE A 32 2.80 12.18 -6.94
CA PHE A 32 4.05 11.82 -7.60
C PHE A 32 5.08 11.27 -6.60
N VAL A 33 5.25 11.90 -5.45
CA VAL A 33 6.12 11.41 -4.37
C VAL A 33 5.62 10.07 -3.83
N ALA A 34 4.31 9.93 -3.61
CA ALA A 34 3.69 8.67 -3.17
C ALA A 34 3.98 7.52 -4.15
N PHE A 35 3.83 7.79 -5.44
CA PHE A 35 4.15 6.84 -6.50
C PHE A 35 5.64 6.46 -6.50
N LEU A 36 6.53 7.44 -6.36
CA LEU A 36 7.97 7.18 -6.24
C LEU A 36 8.31 6.33 -5.01
N LEU A 37 7.69 6.62 -3.87
CA LEU A 37 7.83 5.82 -2.67
C LEU A 37 7.34 4.38 -2.91
N ASP A 38 6.18 4.19 -3.55
CA ASP A 38 5.64 2.88 -3.90
C ASP A 38 6.57 2.08 -4.81
N LEU A 39 7.18 2.73 -5.80
CA LEU A 39 8.18 2.09 -6.66
C LEU A 39 9.45 1.73 -5.89
N PHE A 40 9.94 2.66 -5.06
CA PHE A 40 11.18 2.48 -4.31
C PHE A 40 11.06 1.35 -3.28
N GLN A 41 9.94 1.26 -2.57
CA GLN A 41 9.71 0.16 -1.62
C GLN A 41 9.69 -1.20 -2.32
N ARG A 42 9.04 -1.33 -3.48
CA ARG A 42 8.95 -2.59 -4.21
C ARG A 42 10.33 -3.02 -4.69
N LYS A 43 11.11 -2.08 -5.20
CA LYS A 43 12.50 -2.33 -5.62
C LYS A 43 13.39 -2.74 -4.46
N THR A 44 13.26 -2.07 -3.31
CA THR A 44 14.04 -2.36 -2.11
C THR A 44 13.70 -3.74 -1.55
N LEU A 45 12.41 -4.05 -1.40
CA LEU A 45 11.95 -5.35 -0.92
C LEU A 45 12.33 -6.48 -1.87
N PHE A 46 12.27 -6.24 -3.19
CA PHE A 46 12.75 -7.21 -4.18
C PHE A 46 14.25 -7.48 -4.03
N ALA A 47 15.06 -6.44 -3.86
CA ALA A 47 16.50 -6.60 -3.63
C ALA A 47 16.81 -7.32 -2.31
N LEU A 48 16.06 -7.04 -1.24
CA LEU A 48 16.17 -7.74 0.04
C LEU A 48 15.78 -9.20 -0.09
N LYS A 49 14.71 -9.51 -0.83
CA LYS A 49 14.28 -10.88 -1.12
C LYS A 49 15.38 -11.65 -1.86
N GLU A 50 16.02 -11.03 -2.85
CA GLU A 50 17.12 -11.67 -3.60
C GLU A 50 18.34 -11.95 -2.71
N LYS A 51 18.63 -11.10 -1.73
CA LYS A 51 19.66 -11.35 -0.72
C LYS A 51 19.24 -12.45 0.26
N ALA A 52 17.98 -12.47 0.69
CA ALA A 52 17.43 -13.45 1.61
C ALA A 52 17.42 -14.87 1.03
N LYS A 53 17.40 -15.04 -0.30
CA LYS A 53 17.63 -16.37 -0.91
C LYS A 53 18.97 -16.99 -0.55
N ARG A 54 19.96 -16.20 -0.14
CA ARG A 54 21.26 -16.69 0.32
C ARG A 54 21.22 -17.21 1.75
N THR A 55 20.27 -16.75 2.57
CA THR A 55 19.98 -17.32 3.89
C THR A 55 19.01 -18.50 3.72
N LYS A 56 19.33 -19.67 4.30
CA LYS A 56 18.44 -20.85 4.28
C LYS A 56 17.20 -20.70 5.19
N MET A 57 16.83 -19.48 5.57
CA MET A 57 15.79 -19.24 6.57
C MET A 57 14.44 -19.01 5.89
N ILE A 58 13.52 -19.96 6.08
CA ILE A 58 12.17 -19.95 5.49
C ILE A 58 11.40 -18.66 5.84
N TRP A 59 11.57 -18.16 7.06
CA TRP A 59 10.85 -17.00 7.56
C TRP A 59 11.22 -15.68 6.86
N ASP A 60 12.46 -15.54 6.37
CA ASP A 60 12.88 -14.32 5.68
C ASP A 60 12.10 -14.13 4.38
N ASP A 61 11.96 -15.20 3.57
CA ASP A 61 11.23 -15.15 2.29
C ASP A 61 9.73 -14.94 2.50
N VAL A 62 9.19 -15.54 3.56
CA VAL A 62 7.77 -15.42 3.93
C VAL A 62 7.41 -13.98 4.32
N VAL A 63 8.19 -13.37 5.22
CA VAL A 63 7.94 -12.01 5.69
C VAL A 63 8.20 -10.99 4.57
N LEU A 64 9.35 -11.07 3.89
CA LEU A 64 9.69 -10.16 2.79
C LEU A 64 8.73 -10.29 1.60
N GLY A 65 8.14 -11.47 1.40
CA GLY A 65 7.13 -11.70 0.37
C GLY A 65 5.74 -11.13 0.71
N ALA A 66 5.41 -10.98 1.99
CA ALA A 66 4.11 -10.48 2.46
C ALA A 66 4.07 -8.96 2.63
N LEU A 67 5.21 -8.32 2.95
CA LEU A 67 5.34 -6.87 3.22
C LEU A 67 5.03 -5.89 2.06
N PRO A 68 5.25 -6.18 0.76
CA PRO A 68 5.07 -5.17 -0.28
C PRO A 68 3.65 -4.64 -0.42
N LYS A 69 2.64 -5.52 -0.24
CA LYS A 69 1.22 -5.14 -0.32
C LYS A 69 0.79 -4.19 0.81
N PRO A 70 0.98 -4.50 2.10
CA PRO A 70 0.56 -3.64 3.21
C PRO A 70 1.20 -2.25 3.16
N ILE A 71 2.50 -2.17 2.87
CA ILE A 71 3.19 -0.87 2.82
C ILE A 71 2.67 -0.03 1.64
N SER A 72 2.36 -0.65 0.48
CA SER A 72 1.71 0.04 -0.64
C SER A 72 0.36 0.66 -0.24
N ILE A 73 -0.46 -0.10 0.49
CA ILE A 73 -1.76 0.38 0.99
C ILE A 73 -1.58 1.61 1.89
N ILE A 74 -0.63 1.57 2.83
CA ILE A 74 -0.35 2.70 3.73
C ILE A 74 0.06 3.95 2.94
N ILE A 75 0.95 3.81 1.96
CA ILE A 75 1.42 4.92 1.13
C ILE A 75 0.23 5.55 0.39
N TRP A 76 -0.60 4.74 -0.26
CA TRP A 76 -1.75 5.24 -1.02
C TRP A 76 -2.81 5.90 -0.14
N ILE A 77 -3.20 5.27 0.97
CA ILE A 77 -4.19 5.85 1.90
C ILE A 77 -3.68 7.18 2.46
N SER A 78 -2.43 7.22 2.94
CA SER A 78 -1.86 8.45 3.51
C SER A 78 -1.81 9.59 2.50
N SER A 79 -1.47 9.29 1.25
CA SER A 79 -1.33 10.28 0.19
C SER A 79 -2.68 10.79 -0.29
N LEU A 80 -3.67 9.90 -0.43
CA LEU A 80 -5.05 10.29 -0.78
C LEU A 80 -5.68 11.16 0.31
N SER A 81 -5.51 10.80 1.59
CA SER A 81 -5.98 11.64 2.70
C SER A 81 -5.34 13.03 2.67
N TYR A 82 -4.03 13.13 2.40
CA TYR A 82 -3.35 14.41 2.34
C TYR A 82 -3.78 15.27 1.13
N VAL A 83 -3.98 14.64 -0.04
CA VAL A 83 -4.52 15.32 -1.22
C VAL A 83 -5.94 15.84 -0.98
N ALA A 84 -6.79 15.04 -0.34
CA ALA A 84 -8.14 15.46 0.01
C ALA A 84 -8.13 16.70 0.92
N ASP A 85 -7.22 16.74 1.89
CA ASP A 85 -7.02 17.85 2.82
C ASP A 85 -6.53 19.13 2.09
N ILE A 86 -5.59 19.02 1.15
CA ILE A 86 -5.17 20.14 0.28
C ILE A 86 -6.35 20.70 -0.51
N ILE A 87 -7.12 19.83 -1.18
CA ILE A 87 -8.26 20.24 -2.01
C ILE A 87 -9.35 20.90 -1.16
N GLN A 88 -9.61 20.36 0.04
CA GLN A 88 -10.59 20.93 0.95
C GLN A 88 -10.20 22.34 1.38
N ARG A 89 -8.94 22.54 1.83
CA ARG A 89 -8.44 23.87 2.21
C ARG A 89 -8.56 24.89 1.09
N ALA A 90 -8.29 24.48 -0.14
CA ALA A 90 -8.33 25.37 -1.29
C ALA A 90 -9.76 25.67 -1.79
N THR A 91 -10.65 24.68 -1.78
CA THR A 91 -12.00 24.80 -2.36
C THR A 91 -13.04 25.25 -1.33
N GLN A 92 -12.73 25.12 -0.03
CA GLN A 92 -13.68 25.30 1.08
C GLN A 92 -14.97 24.46 0.91
N LYS A 93 -14.88 23.38 0.13
CA LYS A 93 -15.99 22.45 -0.16
C LYS A 93 -15.70 21.11 0.50
N MET A 94 -16.68 20.65 1.27
CA MET A 94 -16.60 19.44 2.09
C MET A 94 -17.04 18.22 1.28
N LEU A 95 -16.46 17.98 0.11
CA LEU A 95 -16.90 16.85 -0.72
C LEU A 95 -16.41 15.50 -0.20
N PHE A 96 -15.34 15.48 0.60
CA PHE A 96 -14.55 14.27 0.79
C PHE A 96 -13.91 14.09 2.17
N TYR A 97 -13.62 15.17 2.90
CA TYR A 97 -12.83 15.13 4.14
C TYR A 97 -13.40 14.20 5.23
N GLU A 98 -14.72 14.21 5.45
CA GLU A 98 -15.36 13.39 6.49
C GLU A 98 -15.21 11.88 6.26
N LEU A 99 -14.95 11.46 5.02
CA LEU A 99 -14.71 10.06 4.67
C LEU A 99 -13.24 9.66 4.84
N PHE A 100 -12.30 10.61 4.81
CA PHE A 100 -10.86 10.33 4.78
C PHE A 100 -10.21 10.23 6.17
N ASP A 101 -10.77 10.89 7.19
CA ASP A 101 -10.32 10.73 8.59
C ASP A 101 -10.48 9.27 9.07
N PRO A 102 -11.68 8.65 9.03
CA PRO A 102 -11.84 7.25 9.42
C PRO A 102 -11.11 6.28 8.48
N ALA A 103 -10.90 6.66 7.22
CA ALA A 103 -10.18 5.82 6.26
C ALA A 103 -8.72 5.56 6.66
N ARG A 104 -8.07 6.46 7.41
CA ARG A 104 -6.69 6.25 7.85
C ARG A 104 -6.61 5.15 8.91
N GLU A 105 -7.51 5.16 9.90
CA GLU A 105 -7.56 4.15 10.96
C GLU A 105 -7.95 2.77 10.39
N ILE A 106 -9.02 2.73 9.60
CA ILE A 106 -9.46 1.53 8.88
C ILE A 106 -8.34 1.01 7.97
N GLY A 107 -7.60 1.91 7.33
CA GLY A 107 -6.47 1.59 6.47
C GLY A 107 -5.35 0.83 7.19
N ILE A 108 -5.04 1.20 8.43
CA ILE A 108 -4.02 0.52 9.24
C ILE A 108 -4.48 -0.89 9.62
N ILE A 109 -5.74 -1.03 10.05
CA ILE A 109 -6.33 -2.33 10.41
C ILE A 109 -6.36 -3.25 9.19
N LEU A 110 -6.82 -2.74 8.05
CA LEU A 110 -6.87 -3.48 6.79
C LEU A 110 -5.47 -3.87 6.31
N CYS A 111 -4.48 -3.01 6.52
CA CYS A 111 -3.07 -3.31 6.24
C CYS A 111 -2.55 -4.49 7.08
N LEU A 112 -2.81 -4.50 8.40
CA LEU A 112 -2.46 -5.63 9.26
C LEU A 112 -3.15 -6.93 8.83
N PHE A 113 -4.43 -6.82 8.47
CA PHE A 113 -5.21 -7.95 7.99
C PHE A 113 -4.62 -8.55 6.69
N VAL A 114 -4.35 -7.71 5.69
CA VAL A 114 -3.75 -8.13 4.41
C VAL A 114 -2.34 -8.66 4.62
N PHE A 115 -1.56 -8.07 5.53
CA PHE A 115 -0.23 -8.57 5.89
C PHE A 115 -0.30 -9.97 6.50
N ALA A 116 -1.17 -10.19 7.49
CA ALA A 116 -1.32 -11.47 8.16
C ALA A 116 -1.78 -12.57 7.19
N ILE A 117 -2.77 -12.28 6.33
CA ILE A 117 -3.20 -13.21 5.27
C ILE A 117 -2.06 -13.49 4.30
N GLY A 118 -1.30 -12.47 3.89
CA GLY A 118 -0.14 -12.64 3.02
C GLY A 118 0.94 -13.53 3.66
N LEU A 119 1.17 -13.36 4.96
CA LEU A 119 2.13 -14.13 5.74
C LEU A 119 1.73 -15.61 5.80
N ILE A 120 0.46 -15.92 6.12
CA ILE A 120 -0.05 -17.30 6.16
C ILE A 120 0.07 -17.96 4.79
N ASN A 121 -0.37 -17.28 3.72
CA ASN A 121 -0.26 -17.79 2.35
C ASN A 121 1.18 -18.11 1.97
N LYS A 122 2.12 -17.22 2.30
CA LYS A 122 3.53 -17.41 1.97
C LYS A 122 4.20 -18.45 2.84
N ALA A 123 3.82 -18.56 4.11
CA ALA A 123 4.29 -19.60 5.01
C ALA A 123 3.85 -20.99 4.51
N GLU A 124 2.57 -21.16 4.20
CA GLU A 124 2.01 -22.41 3.66
C GLU A 124 2.77 -22.84 2.39
N GLN A 125 2.90 -21.95 1.42
CA GLN A 125 3.63 -22.22 0.16
C GLN A 125 5.09 -22.63 0.40
N ASN A 126 5.81 -21.87 1.23
CA ASN A 126 7.23 -22.15 1.45
C ASN A 126 7.47 -23.44 2.25
N ILE A 127 6.63 -23.73 3.26
CA ILE A 127 6.72 -24.96 4.06
C ILE A 127 6.41 -26.18 3.18
N LEU A 128 5.37 -26.13 2.34
CA LEU A 128 5.03 -27.21 1.42
C LEU A 128 6.15 -27.54 0.41
N ILE A 129 6.92 -26.52 0.00
CA ILE A 129 8.05 -26.71 -0.93
C ILE A 129 9.27 -27.30 -0.23
N HIS A 130 9.53 -26.93 1.03
CA HIS A 130 10.78 -27.30 1.73
C HIS A 130 10.64 -28.47 2.70
N SER A 131 9.43 -28.87 3.08
CA SER A 131 9.22 -29.99 4.00
C SER A 131 8.94 -31.28 3.24
N GLU A 132 9.88 -32.23 3.29
CA GLU A 132 9.63 -33.61 2.84
C GLU A 132 8.92 -34.44 3.93
N VAL A 133 8.96 -33.98 5.19
CA VAL A 133 8.54 -34.75 6.37
C VAL A 133 7.16 -34.34 6.89
N SER A 134 6.68 -33.14 6.55
CA SER A 134 5.41 -32.65 7.06
C SER A 134 4.26 -33.08 6.15
N ASP A 135 3.21 -33.63 6.74
CA ASP A 135 2.01 -34.02 6.00
C ASP A 135 1.29 -32.77 5.44
N GLN A 136 0.98 -32.81 4.14
CA GLN A 136 0.34 -31.70 3.44
C GLN A 136 -1.03 -31.36 4.04
N THR A 137 -1.75 -32.37 4.53
CA THR A 137 -3.07 -32.17 5.15
C THR A 137 -2.97 -31.34 6.43
N THR A 138 -1.90 -31.54 7.20
CA THR A 138 -1.66 -30.81 8.46
C THR A 138 -1.30 -29.35 8.20
N ILE A 139 -0.44 -29.10 7.20
CA ILE A 139 -0.06 -27.73 6.83
C ILE A 139 -1.30 -26.96 6.34
N HIS A 140 -2.11 -27.58 5.48
CA HIS A 140 -3.31 -26.94 4.98
C HIS A 140 -4.34 -26.67 6.08
N ALA A 141 -4.53 -27.62 7.01
CA ALA A 141 -5.40 -27.43 8.17
C ALA A 141 -4.93 -26.26 9.04
N LEU A 142 -3.62 -26.13 9.28
CA LEU A 142 -3.05 -25.05 10.08
C LEU A 142 -3.20 -23.69 9.38
N ALA A 143 -2.97 -23.62 8.07
CA ALA A 143 -3.19 -22.41 7.28
C ALA A 143 -4.66 -21.97 7.32
N LYS A 144 -5.59 -22.93 7.15
CA LYS A 144 -7.03 -22.68 7.22
C LYS A 144 -7.49 -22.18 8.59
N LEU A 145 -6.92 -22.74 9.67
CA LEU A 145 -7.14 -22.24 11.03
C LEU A 145 -6.64 -20.79 11.18
N GLY A 146 -5.44 -20.50 10.68
CA GLY A 146 -4.90 -19.14 10.66
C GLY A 146 -5.79 -18.15 9.91
N TYR A 147 -6.30 -18.51 8.73
CA TYR A 147 -7.23 -17.65 7.99
C TYR A 147 -8.50 -17.35 8.78
N LEU A 148 -9.07 -18.35 9.47
CA LEU A 148 -10.26 -18.15 10.30
C LEU A 148 -9.99 -17.18 11.45
N VAL A 149 -8.89 -17.37 12.19
CA VAL A 149 -8.53 -16.50 13.32
C VAL A 149 -8.32 -15.06 12.85
N VAL A 150 -7.55 -14.85 11.78
CA VAL A 150 -7.27 -13.52 11.24
C VAL A 150 -8.53 -12.87 10.68
N SER A 151 -9.41 -13.64 10.03
CA SER A 151 -10.71 -13.15 9.51
C SER A 151 -11.64 -12.71 10.63
N ILE A 152 -11.72 -13.48 11.72
CA ILE A 152 -12.53 -13.13 12.87
C ILE A 152 -11.96 -11.87 13.54
N ALA A 153 -10.65 -11.82 13.78
CA ALA A 153 -10.01 -10.67 14.43
C ALA A 153 -10.12 -9.38 13.59
N GLY A 154 -9.88 -9.47 12.28
CA GLY A 154 -10.00 -8.34 11.35
C GLY A 154 -11.43 -7.89 11.16
N GLY A 155 -12.37 -8.83 10.98
CA GLY A 155 -13.79 -8.54 10.83
C GLY A 155 -14.41 -7.95 12.10
N PHE A 156 -14.01 -8.44 13.28
CA PHE A 156 -14.47 -7.89 14.55
C PHE A 156 -14.04 -6.42 14.71
N ASN A 157 -12.78 -6.09 14.46
CA ASN A 157 -12.31 -4.70 14.56
C ASN A 157 -13.00 -3.76 13.56
N LEU A 158 -13.34 -4.24 12.36
CA LEU A 158 -14.01 -3.40 11.36
C LEU A 158 -15.49 -3.14 11.65
N ILE A 159 -16.13 -3.99 12.47
CA ILE A 159 -17.56 -3.91 12.81
C ILE A 159 -17.78 -3.26 14.19
N ALA A 160 -16.77 -3.29 15.05
CA ALA A 160 -16.86 -2.79 16.42
C ALA A 160 -16.68 -1.26 16.55
N ASP A 161 -16.19 -0.60 15.50
CA ASP A 161 -16.11 0.87 15.34
C ASP A 161 -17.20 1.38 14.38
#